data_AF-V5HIK1-F1
#
_entry.id   AF-V5HIK1-F1
#
_cell.length_a   1.000
_cell.length_b   1.000
_cell.length_c   1.000
_cell.angle_alpha   90.00
_cell.angle_beta   90.00
_cell.angle_gamma   90.00
#
_symmetry.space_group_name_H-M   'P 1'
#
loop_
_entity.id
_entity.type
_entity.pdbx_description
1 polymer ?
#
loop_
_entity_poly.entity_id
_entity_poly.type
_entity_poly.pdbx_seq_one_letter_code
_entity_poly.pdbx_strand_id
1 'polypeptide(L)'
;GLQGKEPRWRHCVNALNDPFDPIISYGLGRMYIDKYFNETEKKNVETIAKNVSEALKTVLQNYTWMDNATKANATKKIDNMVFRIGYPEEVKYENILNEIYEDVGNVTLNGSFLSTYLSFRKSNAKYKLKKMGSLFFNRTKEWPHDWTKVSVMYSPLENSVGLTAVVLQHPFYSFGLP
;
A
#
# COMPACT_ATOMS: atom_id res chain seq x y z
N GLY A 1 8.10 -25.20 16.61
CA GLY A 1 7.09 -24.41 17.34
C GLY A 1 7.78 -23.19 17.93
N LEU A 2 7.10 -22.04 18.00
CA LEU A 2 7.68 -20.82 18.57
C LEU A 2 7.91 -21.04 20.08
N GLN A 3 9.16 -21.22 20.49
CA GLN A 3 9.58 -21.20 21.89
C GLN A 3 10.07 -19.79 22.24
N GLY A 4 9.49 -19.17 23.28
CA GLY A 4 9.90 -17.87 23.82
C GLY A 4 8.87 -16.75 23.61
N LYS A 5 8.88 -15.76 24.52
CA LYS A 5 8.08 -14.53 24.37
C LYS A 5 8.69 -13.67 23.27
N GLU A 6 7.84 -13.07 22.43
CA GLU A 6 8.28 -12.13 21.40
C GLU A 6 9.10 -10.98 22.02
N PRO A 7 10.23 -10.56 21.42
CA PRO A 7 10.99 -9.41 21.89
C PRO A 7 10.10 -8.16 22.00
N ARG A 8 10.23 -7.42 23.10
CA ARG A 8 9.37 -6.27 23.42
C ARG A 8 9.29 -5.25 22.27
N TRP A 9 10.40 -4.95 21.60
CA TRP A 9 10.42 -4.00 20.49
C TRP A 9 9.49 -4.44 19.36
N ARG A 10 9.46 -5.74 19.06
CA ARG A 10 8.65 -6.31 17.98
C ARG A 10 7.17 -6.29 18.36
N HIS A 11 6.87 -6.62 19.61
CA HIS A 11 5.53 -6.46 20.17
C HIS A 11 5.03 -5.01 20.05
N CYS A 12 5.86 -4.02 20.43
CA CYS A 12 5.49 -2.60 20.31
C CYS A 12 5.26 -2.17 18.86
N VAL A 13 6.12 -2.59 17.93
CA VAL A 13 5.93 -2.30 16.50
C VAL A 13 4.64 -2.93 15.98
N ASN A 14 4.38 -4.21 16.30
CA ASN A 14 3.16 -4.90 15.88
C ASN A 14 1.90 -4.24 16.46
N ALA A 15 1.93 -3.79 17.71
CA ALA A 15 0.81 -3.11 18.35
C ALA A 15 0.44 -1.78 17.68
N LEU A 16 1.43 -1.08 17.12
CA LEU A 16 1.23 0.20 16.41
C LEU A 16 0.99 0.01 14.90
N ASN A 17 1.41 -1.10 14.32
CA ASN A 17 1.28 -1.45 12.91
C ASN A 17 0.35 -2.65 12.69
N ASP A 18 -0.78 -2.67 13.39
CA ASP A 18 -1.75 -3.77 13.37
C ASP A 18 -2.18 -4.16 11.94
N PRO A 19 -2.34 -5.46 11.63
CA PRO A 19 -2.72 -5.93 10.29
C PRO A 19 -4.03 -5.33 9.76
N PHE A 20 -5.00 -5.05 10.62
CA PHE A 20 -6.36 -4.66 10.25
C PHE A 20 -6.63 -3.16 10.42
N ASP A 21 -6.04 -2.53 11.44
CA ASP A 21 -6.20 -1.09 11.69
C ASP A 21 -4.89 -0.46 12.18
N PRO A 22 -3.93 -0.26 11.26
CA PRO A 22 -2.64 0.28 11.64
C PRO A 22 -2.75 1.74 12.08
N ILE A 23 -1.93 2.07 13.07
CA ILE A 23 -2.02 3.34 13.79
C ILE A 23 -0.99 4.33 13.24
N ILE A 24 0.21 3.84 12.94
CA ILE A 24 1.34 4.67 12.51
C ILE A 24 1.86 4.31 11.11
N SER A 25 1.12 3.50 10.32
CA SER A 25 1.59 2.99 9.02
C SER A 25 2.12 4.11 8.14
N TYR A 26 1.38 5.20 7.94
CA TYR A 26 1.84 6.25 7.02
C TYR A 26 3.18 6.87 7.43
N GLY A 27 3.43 7.02 8.73
CA GLY A 27 4.70 7.54 9.24
C GLY A 27 5.83 6.51 9.13
N LEU A 28 5.57 5.27 9.56
CA LEU A 28 6.52 4.17 9.46
C LEU A 28 6.87 3.85 8.00
N GLY A 29 5.88 3.86 7.12
CA GLY A 29 6.01 3.65 5.69
C GLY A 29 6.84 4.73 5.03
N ARG A 30 6.64 6.02 5.41
CA ARG A 30 7.50 7.12 4.95
C ARG A 30 8.96 6.88 5.32
N MET A 31 9.23 6.55 6.58
CA MET A 31 10.60 6.22 7.03
C MET A 31 11.18 5.02 6.28
N TYR A 32 10.36 4.00 5.99
CA TYR A 32 10.79 2.83 5.26
C TYR A 32 11.19 3.18 3.82
N ILE A 33 10.35 3.91 3.09
CA ILE A 33 10.63 4.24 1.68
C ILE A 33 11.86 5.13 1.57
N ASP A 34 12.02 6.10 2.48
CA ASP A 34 13.15 7.04 2.45
C ASP A 34 14.49 6.32 2.68
N LYS A 35 14.48 5.21 3.43
CA LYS A 35 15.69 4.46 3.78
C LYS A 35 15.98 3.28 2.87
N TYR A 36 14.96 2.58 2.38
CA TYR A 36 15.11 1.24 1.81
C TYR A 36 14.57 1.08 0.40
N PHE A 37 13.84 2.05 -0.15
CA PHE A 37 13.18 1.86 -1.44
C PHE A 37 13.53 2.95 -2.44
N ASN A 38 14.06 2.55 -3.59
CA ASN A 38 14.56 3.49 -4.60
C ASN A 38 13.51 3.77 -5.69
N GLU A 39 13.39 5.02 -6.13
CA GLU A 39 12.52 5.40 -7.25
C GLU A 39 12.89 4.69 -8.57
N THR A 40 14.16 4.35 -8.78
CA THR A 40 14.58 3.56 -9.94
C THR A 40 13.96 2.17 -9.93
N GLU A 41 13.86 1.54 -8.76
CA GLU A 41 13.22 0.22 -8.61
C GLU A 41 11.74 0.31 -8.90
N LYS A 42 11.08 1.37 -8.38
CA LYS A 42 9.67 1.64 -8.68
C LYS A 42 9.42 1.71 -10.19
N LYS A 43 10.19 2.52 -10.92
CA LYS A 43 10.05 2.69 -12.38
C LYS A 43 10.30 1.38 -13.15
N ASN A 44 11.26 0.58 -12.70
CA ASN A 44 11.51 -0.74 -13.28
C ASN A 44 10.29 -1.66 -13.11
N VAL A 45 9.73 -1.74 -11.91
CA VAL A 45 8.55 -2.58 -11.62
C VAL A 45 7.30 -2.07 -12.35
N GLU A 46 7.12 -0.77 -12.49
CA GLU A 46 6.07 -0.18 -13.33
C GLU A 46 6.19 -0.62 -14.79
N THR A 47 7.42 -0.68 -15.31
CA THR A 47 7.69 -1.18 -16.67
C THR A 47 7.37 -2.67 -16.78
N ILE A 48 7.75 -3.48 -15.78
CA ILE A 48 7.40 -4.92 -15.73
C ILE A 48 5.88 -5.09 -15.72
N ALA A 49 5.15 -4.34 -14.89
CA ALA A 49 3.69 -4.42 -14.81
C ALA A 49 3.02 -4.09 -16.17
N LYS A 50 3.55 -3.09 -16.88
CA LYS A 50 3.10 -2.76 -18.25
C LYS A 50 3.37 -3.92 -19.21
N ASN A 51 4.57 -4.47 -19.23
CA ASN A 51 4.94 -5.57 -20.11
C ASN A 51 4.08 -6.83 -19.85
N VAL A 52 3.83 -7.15 -18.58
CA VAL A 52 2.93 -8.26 -18.19
C VAL A 52 1.51 -8.02 -18.68
N SER A 53 1.01 -6.79 -18.59
CA SER A 53 -0.32 -6.42 -19.09
C SER A 53 -0.42 -6.57 -20.60
N GLU A 54 0.60 -6.16 -21.34
CA GLU A 54 0.69 -6.32 -22.79
C GLU A 54 0.76 -7.79 -23.20
N ALA A 55 1.59 -8.58 -22.52
CA ALA A 55 1.68 -10.02 -22.75
C ALA A 55 0.33 -10.72 -22.48
N LEU A 56 -0.36 -10.35 -21.39
CA LEU A 56 -1.68 -10.91 -21.08
C LEU A 56 -2.70 -10.58 -22.18
N LYS A 57 -2.68 -9.37 -22.74
CA LYS A 57 -3.53 -9.01 -23.87
C LYS A 57 -3.25 -9.86 -25.10
N THR A 58 -1.98 -10.10 -25.43
CA THR A 58 -1.59 -10.95 -26.56
C THR A 58 -2.07 -12.39 -26.37
N VAL A 59 -1.83 -12.98 -25.20
CA VAL A 59 -2.30 -14.34 -24.88
C VAL A 59 -3.82 -14.42 -24.95
N LEU A 60 -4.51 -13.38 -24.49
CA LEU A 60 -5.97 -13.32 -24.49
C LEU A 60 -6.58 -13.39 -25.90
N GLN A 61 -5.91 -12.82 -26.90
CA GLN A 61 -6.35 -12.93 -28.30
C GLN A 61 -6.28 -14.37 -28.83
N ASN A 62 -5.34 -15.16 -28.32
CA ASN A 62 -5.11 -16.55 -28.76
C ASN A 62 -6.04 -17.58 -28.09
N TYR A 63 -6.81 -17.20 -27.06
CA TYR A 63 -7.72 -18.15 -26.41
C TYR A 63 -8.86 -18.57 -27.34
N THR A 64 -9.05 -19.88 -27.52
CA THR A 64 -10.10 -20.44 -28.39
C THR A 64 -11.44 -20.64 -27.68
N TRP A 65 -11.45 -20.60 -26.36
CA TRP A 65 -12.66 -20.82 -25.55
C TRP A 65 -13.50 -19.55 -25.32
N MET A 66 -12.97 -18.36 -25.63
CA MET A 66 -13.66 -17.08 -25.49
C MET A 66 -14.12 -16.56 -26.85
N ASP A 67 -15.35 -16.09 -26.93
CA ASP A 67 -15.82 -15.32 -28.09
C ASP A 67 -15.16 -13.93 -28.18
N ASN A 68 -15.29 -13.29 -29.35
CA ASN A 68 -14.66 -12.00 -29.63
C ASN A 68 -15.20 -10.86 -28.75
N ALA A 69 -16.48 -10.87 -28.37
CA ALA A 69 -17.06 -9.83 -27.54
C ALA A 69 -16.52 -9.89 -26.10
N THR A 70 -16.39 -11.11 -25.56
CA THR A 70 -15.80 -11.37 -24.26
C THR A 70 -14.32 -11.00 -24.24
N LYS A 71 -13.58 -11.32 -25.32
CA LYS A 71 -12.19 -10.88 -25.47
C LYS A 71 -12.04 -9.37 -25.45
N ALA A 72 -12.88 -8.64 -26.20
CA ALA A 72 -12.85 -7.19 -26.24
C ALA A 72 -13.12 -6.57 -24.85
N ASN A 73 -14.10 -7.10 -24.11
CA ASN A 73 -14.40 -6.65 -22.75
C ASN A 73 -13.26 -6.93 -21.77
N ALA A 74 -12.61 -8.09 -21.88
CA ALA A 74 -11.46 -8.43 -21.06
C ALA A 74 -10.24 -7.55 -21.37
N THR A 75 -9.96 -7.28 -22.64
CA THR A 75 -8.93 -6.29 -23.04
C THR A 75 -9.23 -4.92 -22.46
N LYS A 76 -10.49 -4.44 -22.56
CA LYS A 76 -10.91 -3.17 -21.97
C LYS A 76 -10.68 -3.14 -20.45
N LYS A 77 -10.94 -4.24 -19.74
CA LYS A 77 -10.65 -4.36 -18.31
C LYS A 77 -9.15 -4.24 -18.03
N ILE A 78 -8.30 -4.88 -18.83
CA ILE A 78 -6.84 -4.80 -18.69
C ILE A 78 -6.34 -3.37 -18.95
N ASP A 79 -6.82 -2.73 -20.01
CA ASP A 79 -6.41 -1.36 -20.37
C ASP A 79 -6.82 -0.32 -19.31
N ASN A 80 -7.89 -0.59 -18.56
CA ASN A 80 -8.35 0.28 -17.47
C ASN A 80 -7.83 -0.13 -16.08
N MET A 81 -6.91 -1.11 -16.01
CA MET A 81 -6.36 -1.58 -14.76
C MET A 81 -5.38 -0.57 -14.17
N VAL A 82 -5.55 -0.23 -12.89
CA VAL A 82 -4.64 0.69 -12.19
C VAL A 82 -3.57 -0.12 -11.46
N PHE A 83 -2.30 0.19 -11.74
CA PHE A 83 -1.16 -0.38 -11.03
C PHE A 83 -0.70 0.58 -9.94
N ARG A 84 -0.66 0.08 -8.71
CA ARG A 84 -0.19 0.78 -7.52
C ARG A 84 1.11 0.15 -7.05
N ILE A 85 2.24 0.79 -7.35
CA ILE A 85 3.57 0.21 -7.15
C ILE A 85 4.32 0.99 -6.06
N GLY A 86 4.85 0.29 -5.07
CA GLY A 86 5.64 0.84 -3.99
C GLY A 86 4.79 1.47 -2.89
N TYR A 87 4.37 2.71 -3.11
CA TYR A 87 3.73 3.57 -2.11
C TYR A 87 2.86 4.65 -2.77
N PRO A 88 1.87 5.22 -2.04
CA PRO A 88 1.12 6.39 -2.49
C PRO A 88 2.02 7.63 -2.54
N GLU A 89 2.06 8.35 -3.67
CA GLU A 89 2.93 9.53 -3.82
C GLU A 89 2.65 10.61 -2.77
N GLU A 90 1.40 10.73 -2.32
CA GLU A 90 0.99 11.73 -1.34
C GLU A 90 1.72 11.60 0.01
N VAL A 91 2.23 10.40 0.37
CA VAL A 91 3.01 10.21 1.60
C VAL A 91 4.33 10.98 1.59
N LYS A 92 4.81 11.41 0.42
CA LYS A 92 6.02 12.23 0.31
C LYS A 92 5.80 13.66 0.83
N TYR A 93 4.57 14.13 0.87
CA TYR A 93 4.26 15.48 1.32
C TYR A 93 4.00 15.50 2.82
N GLU A 94 4.79 16.28 3.56
CA GLU A 94 4.72 16.36 5.02
C GLU A 94 3.33 16.80 5.52
N ASN A 95 2.62 17.62 4.75
CA ASN A 95 1.27 18.07 5.10
C ASN A 95 0.29 16.90 5.23
N ILE A 96 0.45 15.82 4.46
CA ILE A 96 -0.40 14.63 4.55
C ILE A 96 -0.19 13.92 5.89
N LEU A 97 1.07 13.76 6.32
CA LEU A 97 1.36 13.17 7.64
C LEU A 97 0.88 14.08 8.78
N ASN A 98 1.07 15.39 8.64
CA ASN A 98 0.58 16.37 9.61
C ASN A 98 -0.95 16.34 9.75
N GLU A 99 -1.67 16.16 8.64
CA GLU A 99 -3.14 16.03 8.66
C GLU A 99 -3.60 14.74 9.34
N ILE A 100 -2.96 13.60 9.02
CA ILE A 100 -3.31 12.29 9.62
C ILE A 100 -3.09 12.32 11.14
N TYR A 101 -2.01 12.97 11.60
CA TYR A 101 -1.60 13.00 13.01
C TYR A 101 -1.93 14.31 13.74
N GLU A 102 -2.75 15.18 13.16
CA GLU A 102 -3.12 16.50 13.69
C GLU A 102 -3.61 16.45 15.14
N ASP A 103 -4.41 15.43 15.47
CA ASP A 103 -5.12 15.29 16.74
C ASP A 103 -4.36 14.43 17.78
N VAL A 104 -3.13 13.99 17.49
CA VAL A 104 -2.34 13.14 18.40
C VAL A 104 -1.91 13.91 19.66
N GLY A 105 -1.62 15.21 19.51
CA GLY A 105 -1.07 16.04 20.59
C GLY A 105 0.39 15.72 20.90
N ASN A 106 0.86 16.12 22.09
CA ASN A 106 2.25 15.95 22.48
C ASN A 106 2.56 14.52 22.93
N VAL A 107 3.55 13.89 22.30
CA VAL A 107 4.05 12.55 22.67
C VAL A 107 5.41 12.72 23.34
N THR A 108 5.56 12.19 24.56
CA THR A 108 6.82 12.26 25.32
C THR A 108 7.34 10.87 25.62
N LEU A 109 8.67 10.71 25.74
CA LEU A 109 9.31 9.42 26.01
C LEU A 109 8.90 8.80 27.36
N ASN A 110 8.53 9.64 28.33
CA ASN A 110 8.07 9.21 29.66
C ASN A 110 6.53 9.17 29.77
N GLY A 111 5.82 9.32 28.64
CA GLY A 111 4.36 9.33 28.59
C GLY A 111 3.74 7.93 28.75
N SER A 112 2.46 7.89 29.12
CA SER A 112 1.68 6.65 29.17
C SER A 112 1.49 6.08 27.77
N PHE A 113 1.93 4.83 27.56
CA PHE A 113 1.70 4.11 26.30
C PHE A 113 0.22 4.05 25.92
N LEU A 114 -0.66 3.76 26.88
CA LEU A 114 -2.10 3.66 26.63
C LEU A 114 -2.67 5.01 26.16
N SER A 115 -2.25 6.11 26.80
CA SER A 115 -2.71 7.44 26.42
C SER A 115 -2.24 7.81 25.01
N THR A 116 -0.96 7.57 24.70
CA THR A 116 -0.41 7.78 23.34
C THR A 116 -1.16 6.94 22.32
N TYR A 117 -1.34 5.65 22.59
CA TYR A 117 -2.07 4.73 21.70
C TYR A 117 -3.48 5.23 21.39
N LEU A 118 -4.25 5.63 22.42
CA LEU A 118 -5.61 6.15 22.26
C LEU A 118 -5.63 7.48 21.49
N SER A 119 -4.65 8.37 21.70
CA SER A 119 -4.54 9.61 20.94
C SER A 119 -4.35 9.36 19.44
N PHE A 120 -3.46 8.44 19.05
CA PHE A 120 -3.30 8.10 17.64
C PHE A 120 -4.56 7.43 17.05
N ARG A 121 -5.20 6.50 17.78
CA ARG A 121 -6.47 5.90 17.33
C ARG A 121 -7.55 6.96 17.10
N LYS A 122 -7.66 7.93 18.00
CA LYS A 122 -8.59 9.05 17.88
C LYS A 122 -8.28 9.91 16.65
N SER A 123 -7.01 10.26 16.42
CA SER A 123 -6.59 11.04 15.25
C SER A 123 -6.93 10.33 13.94
N ASN A 124 -6.58 9.05 13.82
CA ASN A 124 -6.89 8.25 12.63
C ASN A 124 -8.39 8.11 12.41
N ALA A 125 -9.18 7.89 13.46
CA ALA A 125 -10.62 7.81 13.36
C ALA A 125 -11.22 9.13 12.84
N LYS A 126 -10.77 10.28 13.37
CA LYS A 126 -11.19 11.60 12.88
C LYS A 126 -10.80 11.83 11.43
N TYR A 127 -9.57 11.49 11.03
CA TYR A 127 -9.12 11.61 9.64
C TYR A 127 -9.99 10.76 8.69
N LYS A 128 -10.25 9.49 9.04
CA LYS A 128 -11.15 8.61 8.28
C LYS A 128 -12.57 9.17 8.18
N LEU A 129 -13.12 9.71 9.27
CA LEU A 129 -14.45 10.35 9.29
C LEU A 129 -14.50 11.62 8.43
N LYS A 130 -13.45 12.46 8.44
CA LYS A 130 -13.34 13.63 7.55
C LYS A 130 -13.39 13.19 6.07
N LYS A 131 -12.74 12.08 5.71
CA LYS A 131 -12.77 11.50 4.36
C LYS A 131 -14.11 10.88 3.96
N MET A 132 -14.97 10.46 4.91
CA MET A 132 -16.29 9.94 4.54
C MET A 132 -17.19 10.98 3.89
N GLY A 133 -16.97 12.28 4.15
CA GLY A 133 -17.72 13.38 3.55
C GLY A 133 -17.17 13.89 2.21
N SER A 134 -16.01 13.41 1.76
CA SER A 134 -15.44 13.81 0.46
C SER A 134 -16.05 13.05 -0.71
N LEU A 135 -15.94 13.62 -1.92
CA LEU A 135 -16.33 12.97 -3.18
C LEU A 135 -15.68 11.58 -3.32
N PHE A 136 -16.31 10.72 -4.13
CA PHE A 136 -15.95 9.32 -4.36
C PHE A 136 -14.43 9.05 -4.39
N PHE A 137 -14.03 7.95 -3.74
CA PHE A 137 -12.65 7.43 -3.72
C PHE A 137 -11.99 7.53 -5.10
N ASN A 138 -10.86 8.21 -5.16
CA ASN A 138 -10.12 8.36 -6.40
C ASN A 138 -9.24 7.13 -6.63
N ARG A 139 -9.77 6.15 -7.38
CA ARG A 139 -9.07 4.88 -7.64
C ARG A 139 -7.71 5.01 -8.33
N THR A 140 -7.38 6.14 -8.95
CA THR A 140 -6.06 6.32 -9.59
C THR A 140 -5.02 6.94 -8.66
N LYS A 141 -5.45 7.53 -7.54
CA LYS A 141 -4.57 8.23 -6.59
C LYS A 141 -4.53 7.58 -5.21
N GLU A 142 -5.70 7.19 -4.69
CA GLU A 142 -5.84 6.68 -3.34
C GLU A 142 -5.59 5.18 -3.27
N TRP A 143 -5.09 4.70 -2.13
CA TRP A 143 -4.82 3.28 -1.88
C TRP A 143 -5.88 2.70 -0.93
N PRO A 144 -6.61 1.63 -1.33
CA PRO A 144 -7.70 1.10 -0.52
C PRO A 144 -7.23 0.21 0.63
N HIS A 145 -5.94 -0.13 0.65
CA HIS A 145 -5.35 -1.04 1.64
C HIS A 145 -3.97 -0.53 2.06
N ASP A 146 -3.51 -1.03 3.20
CA ASP A 146 -2.22 -0.67 3.78
C ASP A 146 -1.05 -1.08 2.86
N TRP A 147 -0.23 -0.09 2.51
CA TRP A 147 0.92 -0.21 1.60
C TRP A 147 2.24 -0.48 2.34
N THR A 148 2.21 -0.58 3.67
CA THR A 148 3.39 -0.76 4.53
C THR A 148 3.69 -2.21 4.91
N LYS A 149 2.96 -3.15 4.31
CA LYS A 149 3.07 -4.59 4.58
C LYS A 149 3.66 -5.34 3.41
N VAL A 150 4.28 -6.48 3.66
CA VAL A 150 4.68 -7.42 2.59
C VAL A 150 3.41 -8.01 1.99
N SER A 151 2.95 -7.45 0.86
CA SER A 151 1.68 -7.84 0.27
C SER A 151 1.62 -7.54 -1.22
N VAL A 152 0.85 -8.37 -1.93
CA VAL A 152 0.38 -8.15 -3.29
C VAL A 152 -1.12 -8.39 -3.29
N MET A 153 -1.86 -7.52 -3.98
CA MET A 153 -3.32 -7.51 -3.85
C MET A 153 -3.99 -7.06 -5.14
N TYR A 154 -5.14 -7.65 -5.43
CA TYR A 154 -6.06 -7.20 -6.47
C TYR A 154 -7.36 -6.72 -5.82
N SER A 155 -7.80 -5.51 -6.17
CA SER A 155 -9.11 -4.99 -5.80
C SER A 155 -10.05 -5.01 -7.01
N PRO A 156 -11.09 -5.87 -7.01
CA PRO A 156 -12.03 -5.98 -8.11
C PRO A 156 -12.85 -4.70 -8.34
N LEU A 157 -13.32 -4.06 -7.26
CA LEU A 157 -14.14 -2.84 -7.33
C LEU A 157 -13.36 -1.69 -7.97
N GLU A 158 -12.08 -1.59 -7.63
CA GLU A 158 -11.20 -0.54 -8.13
C GLU A 158 -10.49 -0.92 -9.44
N ASN A 159 -10.70 -2.14 -9.94
CA ASN A 159 -9.96 -2.77 -11.02
C ASN A 159 -8.45 -2.42 -10.94
N SER A 160 -7.81 -2.85 -9.86
CA SER A 160 -6.46 -2.40 -9.55
C SER A 160 -5.61 -3.46 -8.89
N VAL A 161 -4.31 -3.40 -9.15
CA VAL A 161 -3.29 -4.30 -8.62
C VAL A 161 -2.32 -3.46 -7.78
N GLY A 162 -2.08 -3.87 -6.54
CA GLY A 162 -1.16 -3.23 -5.61
C GLY A 162 0.04 -4.13 -5.30
N LEU A 163 1.25 -3.59 -5.47
CA LEU A 163 2.52 -4.18 -5.02
C LEU A 163 3.17 -3.17 -4.09
N THR A 164 3.40 -3.53 -2.84
CA THR A 164 3.96 -2.61 -1.84
C THR A 164 5.48 -2.49 -1.95
N ALA A 165 6.07 -1.41 -1.47
CA ALA A 165 7.52 -1.23 -1.44
C ALA A 165 8.21 -2.35 -0.63
N VAL A 166 7.51 -2.87 0.39
CA VAL A 166 8.04 -3.92 1.26
C VAL A 166 8.04 -5.30 0.59
N VAL A 167 7.23 -5.56 -0.45
CA VAL A 167 7.34 -6.80 -1.23
C VAL A 167 8.43 -6.73 -2.30
N LEU A 168 8.81 -5.52 -2.72
CA LEU A 168 9.82 -5.27 -3.76
C LEU A 168 11.25 -5.38 -3.23
N GLN A 169 11.55 -6.52 -2.61
CA GLN A 169 12.87 -6.89 -2.11
C GLN A 169 13.08 -8.40 -2.22
N HIS A 170 14.30 -8.88 -1.97
CA HIS A 170 14.62 -10.30 -2.00
C HIS A 170 13.71 -11.10 -1.03
N PRO A 171 13.21 -12.31 -1.40
CA PRO A 171 13.50 -13.07 -2.63
C PRO A 171 12.59 -12.75 -3.82
N PHE A 172 11.65 -11.82 -3.69
CA PHE A 172 10.64 -11.56 -4.72
C PHE A 172 11.16 -10.65 -5.84
N TYR A 173 12.03 -9.70 -5.52
CA TYR A 173 12.57 -8.74 -6.46
C TYR A 173 13.96 -8.27 -6.05
N SER A 174 14.84 -8.03 -7.02
CA SER A 174 16.12 -7.36 -6.81
C SER A 174 16.51 -6.68 -8.12
N PHE A 175 16.77 -5.38 -8.07
CA PHE A 175 17.10 -4.62 -9.26
C PHE A 175 18.44 -5.07 -9.87
N GLY A 176 18.48 -5.19 -11.19
CA GLY A 176 19.69 -5.58 -11.93
C GLY A 176 20.03 -7.08 -11.90
N LEU A 177 19.19 -7.91 -11.27
CA LEU A 177 19.25 -9.36 -11.49
C LEU A 177 18.46 -9.74 -12.76
N PRO A 178 18.86 -10.82 -13.47
CA PRO A 178 18.12 -11.35 -14.62
C PRO A 178 16.66 -11.70 -14.31
#